data_AF-A0A0K9PKW0-F1
#
_entry.id   AF-A0A0K9PKW0-F1
#
_cell.length_a   1.000
_cell.length_b   1.000
_cell.length_c   1.000
_cell.angle_alpha   90.00
_cell.angle_beta   90.00
_cell.angle_gamma   90.00
#
_symmetry.space_group_name_H-M   'P 1'
#
loop_
_entity.id
_entity.type
_entity.pdbx_description
1 polymer ?
#
loop_
_entity_poly.entity_id
_entity_poly.type
_entity_poly.pdbx_seq_one_letter_code
_entity_poly.pdbx_strand_id
1 'polypeptide(L)'
;MLRQKKWIWVVPHGFQILSPSVTRLFCFCSSINNRPLVTVAICVHRAPGMANLLGLLKVKVIRGVKLVVRDSVASDPYLIVRHNNHKLKTRVVKKNVNPEWNEELTLSIVDAKEKIKIEVFDWDKFSFDDPMGVATIDIQPFVEAIKNLTAAAKAGGDLPPNNTIIRTILPCRDNDLADSSRIYFSNGKFLQDIVLRLRSVESGEVEIQLMWVDIP
;
A
#
# COMPACT_ATOMS: atom_id res chain seq x y z
N MET A 1 26.89 -38.89 -7.55
CA MET A 1 25.59 -39.42 -7.07
C MET A 1 25.18 -38.65 -5.81
N LEU A 2 24.52 -37.49 -5.95
CA LEU A 2 24.15 -36.64 -4.82
C LEU A 2 22.73 -37.00 -4.34
N ARG A 3 22.64 -37.49 -3.11
CA ARG A 3 21.37 -37.86 -2.43
C ARG A 3 20.56 -36.60 -2.14
N GLN A 4 19.35 -36.51 -2.69
CA GLN A 4 18.37 -35.51 -2.25
C GLN A 4 17.83 -35.90 -0.87
N LYS A 5 18.03 -35.03 0.13
CA LYS A 5 17.34 -35.13 1.43
C LYS A 5 15.98 -34.45 1.32
N LYS A 6 14.92 -35.22 1.58
CA LYS A 6 13.52 -34.79 1.61
C LYS A 6 13.29 -34.07 2.95
N TRP A 7 13.00 -32.77 2.92
CA TRP A 7 12.56 -32.02 4.09
C TRP A 7 11.03 -31.95 4.10
N ILE A 8 10.42 -32.37 5.21
CA ILE A 8 8.98 -32.27 5.47
C ILE A 8 8.71 -30.85 5.95
N TRP A 9 7.76 -30.16 5.30
CA TRP A 9 7.33 -28.83 5.67
C TRP A 9 6.31 -28.91 6.80
N VAL A 10 6.51 -28.15 7.86
CA VAL A 10 5.45 -27.83 8.84
C VAL A 10 5.08 -26.37 8.61
N VAL A 11 3.90 -26.14 8.04
CA VAL A 11 3.30 -24.80 7.94
C VAL A 11 2.57 -24.55 9.26
N PRO A 12 2.89 -23.50 10.03
CA PRO A 12 2.12 -23.16 11.22
C PRO A 12 0.69 -22.79 10.78
N HIS A 13 -0.31 -23.37 11.45
CA HIS A 13 -1.71 -23.02 11.21
C HIS A 13 -1.93 -21.51 11.43
N GLY A 14 -2.34 -20.79 10.38
CA GLY A 14 -2.77 -19.38 10.49
C GLY A 14 -2.43 -18.44 9.32
N PHE A 15 -1.61 -18.84 8.34
CA PHE A 15 -1.30 -18.00 7.18
C PHE A 15 -2.20 -18.33 5.98
N GLN A 16 -3.15 -17.44 5.68
CA GLN A 16 -3.97 -17.53 4.49
C GLN A 16 -3.34 -16.65 3.40
N ILE A 17 -2.86 -17.28 2.33
CA ILE A 17 -2.29 -16.59 1.16
C ILE A 17 -3.44 -15.92 0.39
N LEU A 18 -3.53 -14.58 0.46
CA LEU A 18 -4.59 -13.78 -0.15
C LEU A 18 -4.16 -13.10 -1.46
N SER A 19 -3.42 -13.83 -2.32
CA SER A 19 -3.24 -13.42 -3.73
C SER A 19 -2.92 -14.65 -4.59
N PRO A 20 -3.53 -14.80 -5.78
CA PRO A 20 -3.21 -15.89 -6.70
C PRO A 20 -1.76 -15.84 -7.24
N SER A 21 -0.99 -14.80 -6.93
CA SER A 21 0.38 -14.59 -7.44
C SER A 21 1.50 -15.03 -6.47
N VAL A 22 1.16 -15.48 -5.25
CA VAL A 22 2.16 -15.92 -4.24
C VAL A 22 2.13 -17.44 -4.16
N THR A 23 3.01 -18.10 -4.91
CA THR A 23 3.01 -19.58 -4.96
C THR A 23 3.85 -20.21 -3.85
N ARG A 24 4.75 -19.48 -3.17
CA ARG A 24 5.54 -19.97 -2.02
C ARG A 24 6.07 -18.86 -1.11
N LEU A 25 5.80 -18.97 0.19
CA LEU A 25 6.63 -18.32 1.22
C LEU A 25 7.87 -19.19 1.46
N PHE A 26 9.05 -18.57 1.45
CA PHE A 26 10.25 -19.20 1.98
C PHE A 26 10.63 -18.51 3.30
N CYS A 27 10.64 -19.27 4.38
CA CYS A 27 11.32 -18.85 5.60
C CYS A 27 12.81 -19.12 5.42
N PHE A 28 13.61 -18.06 5.31
CA PHE A 28 15.05 -18.17 5.53
C PHE A 28 15.32 -17.87 7.00
N CYS A 29 15.96 -18.81 7.68
CA CYS A 29 16.60 -18.52 8.95
C CYS A 29 18.00 -18.02 8.63
N SER A 30 18.20 -16.70 8.62
CA SER A 30 19.55 -16.14 8.69
C SER A 30 19.87 -15.82 10.14
N SER A 31 21.08 -16.17 10.57
CA SER A 31 21.60 -15.84 11.90
C SER A 31 22.58 -14.70 11.75
N ILE A 32 22.26 -13.55 12.35
CA ILE A 32 23.24 -12.50 12.65
C ILE A 32 23.27 -12.41 14.18
N ASN A 33 24.44 -12.61 14.78
CA ASN A 33 24.67 -12.60 16.23
C ASN A 33 23.81 -13.61 17.04
N ASN A 34 23.67 -14.84 16.54
CA ASN A 34 23.02 -15.94 17.28
C ASN A 34 21.56 -15.66 17.70
N ARG A 35 20.88 -14.72 17.06
CA ARG A 35 19.44 -14.49 17.21
C ARG A 35 18.71 -14.98 15.96
N PRO A 36 17.70 -15.85 16.07
CA PRO A 36 16.89 -16.24 14.93
C PRO A 36 16.04 -15.03 14.49
N LEU A 37 16.31 -14.51 13.31
CA LEU A 37 15.43 -13.57 12.62
C LEU A 37 14.64 -14.36 11.58
N VAL A 38 13.32 -14.37 11.71
CA VAL A 38 12.43 -14.89 10.66
C VAL A 38 12.28 -13.78 9.62
N THR A 39 13.07 -13.84 8.56
CA THR A 39 12.87 -12.96 7.40
C THR A 39 11.87 -13.63 6.46
N VAL A 40 10.72 -12.96 6.25
CA VAL A 40 9.77 -13.36 5.22
C VAL A 40 10.32 -12.90 3.88
N ALA A 41 10.91 -13.81 3.11
CA ALA A 41 11.27 -13.57 1.73
C ALA A 41 10.06 -13.88 0.84
N ILE A 42 9.53 -12.87 0.15
CA ILE A 42 8.49 -13.05 -0.85
C ILE A 42 9.18 -13.52 -2.14
N CYS A 43 9.06 -14.80 -2.46
CA CYS A 43 9.57 -15.33 -3.71
C CYS A 43 8.52 -15.14 -4.81
N VAL A 44 8.64 -14.04 -5.55
CA VAL A 44 7.81 -13.75 -6.72
C VAL A 44 8.27 -14.66 -7.86
N HIS A 45 7.63 -15.83 -8.03
CA HIS A 45 7.83 -16.62 -9.24
C HIS A 45 7.12 -15.90 -10.38
N ARG A 46 7.85 -15.60 -11.47
CA ARG A 46 7.24 -15.12 -12.73
C ARG A 46 6.31 -16.20 -13.25
N ALA A 47 5.02 -16.08 -12.97
CA ALA A 47 4.00 -16.81 -13.69
C ALA A 47 4.07 -16.40 -15.18
N PRO A 48 3.98 -17.34 -16.13
CA PRO A 48 3.93 -17.01 -17.55
C PRO A 48 2.68 -16.14 -17.80
N GLY A 49 2.90 -14.85 -18.04
CA GLY A 49 1.86 -13.79 -18.09
C GLY A 49 2.24 -12.50 -17.35
N MET A 50 3.23 -12.55 -16.45
CA MET A 50 3.74 -11.38 -15.69
C MET A 50 4.94 -10.73 -16.38
N ALA A 51 4.75 -10.09 -17.53
CA ALA A 51 5.85 -9.47 -18.28
C ALA A 51 6.17 -8.00 -17.91
N ASN A 52 5.30 -7.26 -17.21
CA ASN A 52 5.43 -5.79 -17.06
C ASN A 52 5.27 -5.26 -15.61
N LEU A 53 5.81 -5.95 -14.60
CA LEU A 53 5.78 -5.42 -13.24
C LEU A 53 6.74 -4.21 -13.12
N LEU A 54 6.21 -3.02 -12.80
CA LEU A 54 6.99 -1.79 -12.63
C LEU A 54 7.71 -1.74 -11.27
N GLY A 55 7.05 -2.22 -10.21
CA GLY A 55 7.59 -2.21 -8.85
C GLY A 55 6.53 -2.52 -7.81
N LEU A 56 6.90 -2.36 -6.54
CA LEU A 56 5.99 -2.49 -5.41
C LEU A 56 5.69 -1.10 -4.83
N LEU A 57 4.42 -0.85 -4.55
CA LEU A 57 3.96 0.37 -3.90
C LEU A 57 3.45 0.01 -2.50
N LYS A 58 4.09 0.56 -1.49
CA LYS A 58 3.58 0.48 -0.12
C LYS A 58 2.64 1.64 0.14
N VAL A 59 1.44 1.32 0.59
CA VAL A 59 0.37 2.25 0.96
C VAL A 59 0.21 2.18 2.46
N LYS A 60 0.77 3.15 3.18
CA LYS A 60 0.59 3.29 4.62
C LYS A 60 -0.68 4.08 4.88
N VAL A 61 -1.72 3.39 5.32
CA VAL A 61 -2.98 3.97 5.75
C VAL A 61 -2.81 4.45 7.18
N ILE A 62 -2.75 5.77 7.38
CA ILE A 62 -2.40 6.37 8.67
C ILE A 62 -3.66 6.46 9.54
N ARG A 63 -4.62 7.30 9.15
CA ARG A 63 -5.84 7.55 9.91
C ARG A 63 -6.99 8.06 9.05
N GLY A 64 -8.20 7.94 9.58
CA GLY A 64 -9.39 8.64 9.11
C GLY A 64 -9.66 9.85 10.00
N VAL A 65 -10.22 10.91 9.41
CA VAL A 65 -10.55 12.15 10.13
C VAL A 65 -12.00 12.51 9.84
N LYS A 66 -12.80 12.64 10.91
CA LYS A 66 -14.23 13.01 10.85
C LYS A 66 -15.02 12.19 9.82
N LEU A 67 -14.83 10.87 9.83
CA LEU A 67 -15.60 9.96 9.01
C LEU A 67 -17.09 10.07 9.36
N VAL A 68 -17.93 9.76 8.39
CA VAL A 68 -19.39 9.73 8.60
C VAL A 68 -19.77 8.74 9.70
N VAL A 69 -20.86 9.00 10.39
CA VAL A 69 -21.47 8.06 11.34
C VAL A 69 -22.54 7.27 10.58
N ARG A 70 -22.45 5.94 10.58
CA ARG A 70 -23.47 5.04 9.99
C ARG A 70 -24.24 4.25 11.04
N ASP A 71 -23.66 3.97 12.22
CA ASP A 71 -24.43 3.50 13.38
C ASP A 71 -25.04 4.64 14.21
N SER A 72 -25.77 4.29 15.26
CA SER A 72 -26.45 5.23 16.15
C SER A 72 -25.56 6.31 16.81
N VAL A 73 -24.28 6.04 17.07
CA VAL A 73 -23.38 6.99 17.78
C VAL A 73 -21.99 7.09 17.14
N ALA A 74 -21.50 6.04 16.50
CA ALA A 74 -20.18 5.98 15.90
C ALA A 74 -20.20 5.06 14.68
N SER A 75 -19.03 4.63 14.20
CA SER A 75 -18.88 3.58 13.20
C SER A 75 -17.69 2.71 13.58
N ASP A 76 -17.63 1.51 13.02
CA ASP A 76 -16.54 0.54 13.07
C ASP A 76 -15.74 0.57 11.73
N PRO A 77 -15.05 1.67 11.37
CA PRO A 77 -14.51 1.83 10.03
C PRO A 77 -13.32 0.91 9.72
N TYR A 78 -13.29 0.44 8.48
CA TYR A 78 -12.12 -0.13 7.82
C TYR A 78 -11.97 0.41 6.40
N LEU A 79 -10.76 0.29 5.86
CA LEU A 79 -10.42 0.83 4.54
C LEU A 79 -9.99 -0.30 3.61
N ILE A 80 -10.47 -0.23 2.37
CA ILE A 80 -10.09 -1.11 1.28
C ILE A 80 -9.28 -0.31 0.26
N VAL A 81 -8.10 -0.81 -0.06
CA VAL A 81 -7.27 -0.34 -1.17
C VAL A 81 -7.47 -1.29 -2.34
N ARG A 82 -7.90 -0.76 -3.49
CA ARG A 82 -8.03 -1.51 -4.74
C ARG A 82 -7.15 -0.93 -5.84
N HIS A 83 -6.51 -1.82 -6.58
CA HIS A 83 -5.77 -1.48 -7.78
C HIS A 83 -5.83 -2.68 -8.73
N ASN A 84 -6.39 -2.50 -9.92
CA ASN A 84 -6.72 -3.60 -10.83
C ASN A 84 -7.54 -4.69 -10.11
N ASN A 85 -7.10 -5.94 -10.21
CA ASN A 85 -7.75 -7.10 -9.59
C ASN A 85 -7.29 -7.32 -8.13
N HIS A 86 -6.42 -6.47 -7.58
CA HIS A 86 -5.94 -6.59 -6.21
C HIS A 86 -6.83 -5.81 -5.25
N LYS A 87 -7.17 -6.45 -4.12
CA LYS A 87 -7.96 -5.88 -3.03
C LYS A 87 -7.25 -6.18 -1.71
N LEU A 88 -6.83 -5.13 -1.00
CA LEU A 88 -6.25 -5.22 0.33
C LEU A 88 -7.14 -4.45 1.30
N LYS A 89 -7.23 -4.89 2.56
CA LYS A 89 -8.07 -4.28 3.59
C LYS A 89 -7.27 -4.05 4.86
N THR A 90 -7.56 -2.97 5.56
CA THR A 90 -7.05 -2.72 6.90
C THR A 90 -7.83 -3.51 7.95
N ARG A 91 -7.36 -3.47 9.20
CA ARG A 91 -8.18 -3.84 10.35
C ARG A 91 -9.38 -2.91 10.53
N VAL A 92 -10.41 -3.43 11.19
CA VAL A 92 -11.55 -2.67 11.71
C VAL A 92 -11.13 -1.96 13.00
N VAL A 93 -11.48 -0.68 13.13
CA VAL A 93 -11.33 0.09 14.38
C VAL A 93 -12.73 0.39 14.90
N LYS A 94 -13.07 -0.13 16.08
CA LYS A 94 -14.45 -0.07 16.58
C LYS A 94 -14.81 1.29 17.19
N LYS A 95 -16.05 1.72 16.95
CA LYS A 95 -16.74 2.87 17.55
C LYS A 95 -15.90 4.15 17.52
N ASN A 96 -15.29 4.44 16.38
CA ASN A 96 -14.41 5.58 16.23
C ASN A 96 -14.42 6.16 14.81
N VAL A 97 -14.95 7.38 14.67
CA VAL A 97 -14.96 8.13 13.40
C VAL A 97 -13.65 8.88 13.10
N ASN A 98 -12.66 8.77 13.98
CA ASN A 98 -11.27 9.20 13.77
C ASN A 98 -10.32 8.01 14.00
N PRO A 99 -10.45 6.93 13.21
CA PRO A 99 -9.68 5.72 13.42
C PRO A 99 -8.21 5.93 13.09
N GLU A 100 -7.33 5.39 13.92
CA GLU A 100 -5.90 5.28 13.60
C GLU A 100 -5.59 3.84 13.16
N TRP A 101 -5.37 3.65 11.86
CA TRP A 101 -5.01 2.34 11.32
C TRP A 101 -3.50 2.11 11.36
N ASN A 102 -2.68 3.08 10.98
CA ASN A 102 -1.22 2.93 10.95
C ASN A 102 -0.77 1.60 10.31
N GLU A 103 -1.42 1.20 9.22
CA GLU A 103 -1.26 -0.11 8.59
C GLU A 103 -0.65 0.02 7.21
N GLU A 104 0.35 -0.81 6.89
CA GLU A 104 1.04 -0.80 5.60
C GLU A 104 0.53 -1.93 4.71
N LEU A 105 -0.03 -1.57 3.55
CA LEU A 105 -0.53 -2.48 2.53
C LEU A 105 0.38 -2.41 1.30
N THR A 106 0.82 -3.54 0.75
CA THR A 106 1.75 -3.57 -0.39
C THR A 106 1.06 -4.01 -1.67
N LEU A 107 1.04 -3.14 -2.69
CA LEU A 107 0.50 -3.41 -4.02
C LEU A 107 1.62 -3.68 -5.03
N SER A 108 1.39 -4.62 -5.93
CA SER A 108 2.22 -4.80 -7.14
C SER A 108 1.70 -3.90 -8.25
N ILE A 109 2.54 -2.99 -8.77
CA ILE A 109 2.15 -2.02 -9.79
C ILE A 109 2.61 -2.51 -11.16
N VAL A 110 1.66 -2.82 -12.04
CA VAL A 110 1.91 -3.26 -13.42
C VAL A 110 1.68 -2.12 -14.41
N ASP A 111 0.67 -1.28 -14.17
CA ASP A 111 0.41 -0.07 -14.93
C ASP A 111 0.20 1.11 -13.96
N ALA A 112 0.95 2.19 -14.17
CA ALA A 112 0.86 3.40 -13.37
C ALA A 112 -0.27 4.34 -13.83
N LYS A 113 -0.85 4.12 -15.01
CA LYS A 113 -2.00 4.88 -15.52
C LYS A 113 -3.29 4.54 -14.79
N GLU A 114 -3.36 3.34 -14.23
CA GLU A 114 -4.50 2.88 -13.46
C GLU A 114 -4.49 3.49 -12.06
N LYS A 115 -5.60 4.14 -11.70
CA LYS A 115 -5.74 4.79 -10.39
C LYS A 115 -5.89 3.76 -9.27
N ILE A 116 -5.48 4.14 -8.07
CA ILE A 116 -5.78 3.38 -6.86
C ILE A 116 -7.12 3.88 -6.32
N LYS A 117 -8.04 2.96 -6.05
CA LYS A 117 -9.33 3.28 -5.41
C LYS A 117 -9.23 3.00 -3.92
N ILE A 118 -9.64 3.99 -3.14
CA ILE A 118 -9.75 3.95 -1.68
C ILE A 118 -11.24 3.92 -1.35
N GLU A 119 -11.67 2.92 -0.60
CA GLU A 119 -13.07 2.77 -0.17
C GLU A 119 -13.10 2.56 1.34
N VAL A 120 -13.93 3.32 2.05
CA VAL A 120 -14.12 3.17 3.49
C VAL A 120 -15.49 2.56 3.74
N PHE A 121 -15.56 1.63 4.68
CA PHE A 121 -16.78 0.91 5.05
C PHE A 121 -16.93 0.84 6.55
N ASP A 122 -18.18 0.81 7.01
CA ASP A 122 -18.56 0.51 8.37
C ASP A 122 -18.74 -1.00 8.51
N TRP A 123 -18.01 -1.64 9.43
CA TRP A 123 -18.13 -3.08 9.62
C TRP A 123 -19.34 -3.43 10.48
N ASP A 124 -20.21 -4.28 9.94
CA ASP A 124 -21.40 -4.74 10.64
C ASP A 124 -21.37 -6.23 10.95
N LYS A 125 -21.80 -6.60 12.16
CA LYS A 125 -21.81 -8.01 12.59
C LYS A 125 -22.96 -8.81 11.98
N PHE A 126 -24.10 -8.18 11.73
CA PHE A 126 -25.37 -8.85 11.40
C PHE A 126 -26.01 -8.35 10.09
N SER A 127 -25.40 -7.38 9.42
CA SER A 127 -25.85 -6.75 8.17
C SER A 127 -24.71 -6.67 7.15
N PHE A 128 -25.01 -6.14 5.96
CA PHE A 128 -23.98 -5.75 5.01
C PHE A 128 -23.29 -4.47 5.47
N ASP A 129 -21.98 -4.43 5.30
CA ASP A 129 -21.16 -3.26 5.63
C ASP A 129 -21.59 -2.00 4.84
N ASP A 130 -21.82 -0.90 5.56
CA ASP A 130 -22.27 0.36 4.96
C ASP A 130 -21.11 1.14 4.32
N PRO A 131 -21.29 1.72 3.12
CA PRO A 131 -20.27 2.56 2.50
C PRO A 131 -20.11 3.89 3.25
N MET A 132 -18.87 4.24 3.56
CA MET A 132 -18.47 5.47 4.25
C MET A 132 -17.68 6.43 3.35
N GLY A 133 -17.70 6.20 2.04
CA GLY A 133 -17.14 7.08 1.03
C GLY A 133 -15.98 6.47 0.23
N VAL A 134 -15.63 7.17 -0.83
CA VAL A 134 -14.67 6.71 -1.84
C VAL A 134 -13.76 7.84 -2.31
N ALA A 135 -12.48 7.54 -2.54
CA ALA A 135 -11.52 8.45 -3.16
C ALA A 135 -10.62 7.69 -4.14
N THR A 136 -9.94 8.41 -5.02
CA THR A 136 -8.96 7.85 -5.96
C THR A 136 -7.62 8.58 -5.87
N ILE A 137 -6.55 7.82 -6.02
CA ILE A 137 -5.18 8.33 -6.08
C ILE A 137 -4.63 8.06 -7.48
N ASP A 138 -4.17 9.11 -8.15
CA ASP A 138 -3.35 8.99 -9.35
C ASP A 138 -1.88 8.83 -8.96
N ILE A 139 -1.33 7.65 -9.24
CA ILE A 139 0.07 7.31 -8.92
C ILE A 139 1.03 7.61 -10.08
N GLN A 140 0.53 7.98 -11.25
CA GLN A 140 1.36 8.25 -12.42
C GLN A 140 2.40 9.36 -12.13
N PRO A 141 2.04 10.53 -11.55
CA PRO A 141 3.01 11.56 -11.17
C PRO A 141 4.15 11.05 -10.26
N PHE A 142 3.83 10.13 -9.36
CA PHE A 142 4.78 9.56 -8.41
C PHE A 142 5.75 8.62 -9.11
N VAL A 143 5.21 7.67 -9.89
CA VAL A 143 6.01 6.67 -10.62
C VAL A 143 6.90 7.34 -11.68
N GLU A 144 6.41 8.35 -12.39
CA GLU A 144 7.21 9.09 -13.38
C GLU A 144 8.39 9.83 -12.74
N ALA A 145 8.15 10.52 -11.62
CA ALA A 145 9.20 11.21 -10.89
C ALA A 145 10.33 10.26 -10.46
N ILE A 146 9.95 9.08 -9.96
CA ILE A 146 10.90 8.04 -9.53
C ILE A 146 11.68 7.50 -10.72
N LYS A 147 10.99 7.14 -11.82
CA LYS A 147 11.64 6.60 -13.02
C LYS A 147 12.65 7.58 -13.60
N ASN A 148 12.31 8.87 -13.67
CA ASN A 148 13.21 9.89 -14.21
C ASN A 148 14.48 10.04 -13.35
N LEU A 149 14.32 10.09 -12.02
CA LEU A 149 15.45 10.24 -11.09
C LEU A 149 16.32 8.99 -11.02
N THR A 150 15.71 7.80 -11.01
CA THR A 150 16.46 6.53 -11.01
C THR A 150 17.17 6.29 -12.34
N ALA A 151 16.60 6.72 -13.47
CA ALA A 151 17.26 6.67 -14.77
C ALA A 151 18.47 7.62 -14.83
N ALA A 152 18.32 8.86 -14.33
CA ALA A 152 19.43 9.81 -14.23
C ALA A 152 20.57 9.25 -13.34
N ALA A 153 20.23 8.62 -12.22
CA ALA A 153 21.21 7.99 -11.35
C ALA A 153 21.96 6.84 -12.05
N LYS A 154 21.26 6.00 -12.81
CA LYS A 154 21.86 4.93 -13.61
C LYS A 154 22.76 5.45 -14.74
N ALA A 155 22.52 6.66 -15.23
CA ALA A 155 23.34 7.33 -16.24
C ALA A 155 24.58 8.04 -15.64
N GLY A 156 24.86 7.85 -14.35
CA GLY A 156 26.02 8.43 -13.65
C GLY A 156 25.72 9.75 -12.93
N GLY A 157 24.46 10.17 -12.85
CA GLY A 157 24.03 11.24 -11.96
C GLY A 157 23.89 10.76 -10.50
N ASP A 158 23.76 11.70 -9.58
CA ASP A 158 23.45 11.39 -8.18
C ASP A 158 21.94 11.42 -7.94
N LEU A 159 21.46 10.61 -6.99
CA LEU A 159 20.12 10.78 -6.45
C LEU A 159 20.00 12.12 -5.71
N PRO A 160 18.78 12.69 -5.59
CA PRO A 160 18.60 13.94 -4.87
C PRO A 160 19.12 13.88 -3.42
N PRO A 161 19.53 15.02 -2.84
CA PRO A 161 19.84 15.08 -1.42
C PRO A 161 18.67 14.65 -0.54
N ASN A 162 18.97 14.23 0.69
CA ASN A 162 17.96 13.88 1.67
C ASN A 162 16.97 15.03 1.92
N ASN A 163 15.68 14.70 2.05
CA ASN A 163 14.57 15.63 2.28
C ASN A 163 14.29 16.60 1.11
N THR A 164 14.64 16.22 -0.12
CA THR A 164 14.32 17.01 -1.32
C THR A 164 12.86 16.84 -1.73
N ILE A 165 12.11 17.93 -1.85
CA ILE A 165 10.79 17.93 -2.47
C ILE A 165 10.97 17.87 -3.98
N ILE A 166 10.43 16.81 -4.60
CA ILE A 166 10.54 16.56 -6.04
C ILE A 166 9.37 17.21 -6.78
N ARG A 167 8.16 17.08 -6.24
CA ARG A 167 6.94 17.60 -6.86
C ARG A 167 5.88 17.87 -5.80
N THR A 168 5.10 18.92 -6.01
CA THR A 168 3.88 19.20 -5.24
C THR A 168 2.67 19.09 -6.18
N ILE A 169 1.65 18.35 -5.76
CA ILE A 169 0.37 18.19 -6.46
C ILE A 169 -0.68 18.92 -5.64
N LEU A 170 -1.39 19.86 -6.27
CA LEU A 170 -2.40 20.67 -5.60
C LEU A 170 -3.79 20.03 -5.71
N PRO A 171 -4.66 20.25 -4.72
CA PRO A 171 -6.10 20.00 -4.86
C PRO A 171 -6.67 20.67 -6.11
N CYS A 172 -7.44 19.91 -6.89
CA CYS A 172 -8.18 20.44 -8.03
C CYS A 172 -9.50 19.69 -8.22
N ARG A 173 -10.31 20.09 -9.20
CA ARG A 173 -11.62 19.46 -9.47
C ARG A 173 -11.51 18.02 -9.98
N ASP A 174 -10.35 17.63 -10.51
CA ASP A 174 -10.12 16.33 -11.16
C ASP A 174 -9.44 15.31 -10.24
N ASN A 175 -9.14 15.69 -8.99
CA ASN A 175 -8.53 14.81 -7.99
C ASN A 175 -9.29 14.87 -6.65
N ASP A 176 -8.97 13.93 -5.77
CA ASP A 176 -9.60 13.81 -4.44
C ASP A 176 -8.71 14.36 -3.32
N LEU A 177 -7.73 15.21 -3.64
CA LEU A 177 -6.84 15.76 -2.63
C LEU A 177 -7.57 16.80 -1.77
N ALA A 178 -7.50 16.64 -0.45
CA ALA A 178 -7.98 17.64 0.51
C ALA A 178 -6.93 18.73 0.79
N ASP A 179 -5.64 18.39 0.67
CA ASP A 179 -4.50 19.29 0.84
C ASP A 179 -3.42 18.99 -0.21
N SER A 180 -2.45 19.89 -0.35
CA SER A 180 -1.27 19.72 -1.20
C SER A 180 -0.53 18.42 -0.88
N SER A 181 -0.40 17.55 -1.89
CA SER A 181 0.35 16.31 -1.78
C SER A 181 1.79 16.52 -2.24
N ARG A 182 2.76 16.09 -1.44
CA ARG A 182 4.19 16.28 -1.72
C ARG A 182 4.85 14.95 -2.02
N ILE A 183 5.53 14.89 -3.16
CA ILE A 183 6.46 13.81 -3.52
C ILE A 183 7.85 14.27 -3.15
N TYR A 184 8.56 13.48 -2.36
CA TYR A 184 9.88 13.83 -1.86
C TYR A 184 10.79 12.61 -1.72
N PHE A 185 12.09 12.88 -1.74
CA PHE A 185 13.12 11.90 -1.45
C PHE A 185 13.60 12.08 -0.01
N SER A 186 13.50 11.03 0.81
CA SER A 186 14.01 11.05 2.16
C SER A 186 14.56 9.68 2.56
N ASN A 187 15.73 9.66 3.18
CA ASN A 187 16.41 8.49 3.73
C ASN A 187 16.49 7.32 2.73
N GLY A 188 16.89 7.63 1.49
CA GLY A 188 17.01 6.64 0.41
C GLY A 188 15.70 6.16 -0.18
N LYS A 189 14.57 6.81 0.15
CA LYS A 189 13.23 6.38 -0.25
C LYS A 189 12.46 7.51 -0.92
N PHE A 190 11.66 7.14 -1.90
CA PHE A 190 10.67 8.04 -2.50
C PHE A 190 9.35 7.90 -1.74
N LEU A 191 8.84 9.02 -1.26
CA LEU A 191 7.65 9.11 -0.43
C LEU A 191 6.66 10.11 -1.04
N GLN A 192 5.37 9.86 -0.81
CA GLN A 192 4.32 10.82 -1.11
C GLN A 192 3.30 10.88 0.03
N ASP A 193 3.13 12.06 0.61
CA ASP A 193 2.10 12.29 1.62
C ASP A 193 0.81 12.78 0.95
N ILE A 194 -0.34 12.21 1.34
CA ILE A 194 -1.62 12.39 0.69
C ILE A 194 -2.70 12.54 1.76
N VAL A 195 -3.50 13.59 1.66
CA VAL A 195 -4.78 13.72 2.38
C VAL A 195 -5.90 13.67 1.34
N LEU A 196 -6.79 12.69 1.47
CA LEU A 196 -7.90 12.48 0.55
C LEU A 196 -9.21 12.93 1.18
N ARG A 197 -10.03 13.64 0.42
CA ARG A 197 -11.43 13.92 0.75
C ARG A 197 -12.31 12.82 0.18
N LEU A 198 -13.09 12.16 1.03
CA LEU A 198 -14.01 11.11 0.59
C LEU A 198 -15.20 11.72 -0.16
N ARG A 199 -15.54 11.12 -1.30
CA ARG A 199 -16.72 11.45 -2.11
C ARG A 199 -17.89 10.51 -1.80
N SER A 200 -19.08 10.91 -2.27
CA SER A 200 -20.34 10.18 -2.08
C SER A 200 -20.69 9.97 -0.60
N VAL A 201 -20.24 10.90 0.24
CA VAL A 201 -20.44 10.90 1.69
C VAL A 201 -20.44 12.35 2.18
N GLU A 202 -21.08 12.58 3.31
CA GLU A 202 -21.30 13.88 3.94
C GLU A 202 -20.02 14.47 4.55
N SER A 203 -19.14 13.59 5.05
CA SER A 203 -17.84 13.96 5.62
C SER A 203 -16.85 12.81 5.59
N GLY A 204 -15.57 13.14 5.77
CA GLY A 204 -14.50 12.18 5.96
C GLY A 204 -13.28 12.49 5.12
N GLU A 205 -12.13 12.47 5.78
CA GLU A 205 -10.83 12.54 5.12
C GLU A 205 -9.98 11.33 5.54
N VAL A 206 -9.03 10.94 4.68
CA VAL A 206 -8.10 9.85 4.94
C VAL A 206 -6.68 10.31 4.67
N GLU A 207 -5.79 10.05 5.63
CA GLU A 207 -4.36 10.33 5.49
C GLU A 207 -3.61 9.06 5.11
N ILE A 208 -2.84 9.16 4.02
CA ILE A 208 -2.08 8.06 3.42
C ILE A 208 -0.67 8.54 3.09
N GLN A 209 0.31 7.67 3.30
CA GLN A 209 1.66 7.84 2.76
C GLN A 209 1.98 6.72 1.78
N LEU A 210 2.43 7.08 0.58
CA LEU A 210 2.98 6.13 -0.38
C LEU A 210 4.49 6.02 -0.23
N MET A 211 5.01 4.83 -0.44
CA MET A 211 6.45 4.57 -0.54
C MET A 211 6.73 3.60 -1.69
N TRP A 212 7.66 3.96 -2.56
CA TRP A 212 8.08 3.09 -3.66
C TRP A 212 9.16 2.10 -3.23
N VAL A 213 9.06 0.87 -3.72
CA VAL A 213 10.07 -0.17 -3.54
C VAL A 213 10.37 -0.80 -4.89
N ASP A 214 11.59 -0.60 -5.36
CA ASP A 214 12.10 -1.27 -6.55
C ASP A 214 12.24 -2.76 -6.30
N ILE A 215 11.94 -3.54 -7.34
CA ILE A 215 12.17 -4.99 -7.33
C ILE A 215 13.60 -5.20 -7.86
N PRO A 216 14.49 -5.83 -7.08
CA PRO A 216 15.86 -6.09 -7.49
C PRO A 216 15.97 -7.06 -8.67
#